data_AF-A0A5D0TSE7-F1
#
_entry.id   AF-A0A5D0TSE7-F1
#
_cell.length_a   1.000
_cell.length_b   1.000
_cell.length_c   1.000
_cell.angle_alpha   90.00
_cell.angle_beta   90.00
_cell.angle_gamma   90.00
#
_symmetry.space_group_name_H-M   'P 1'
#
loop_
_entity.id
_entity.type
_entity.pdbx_description
1 polymer ?
#
loop_
_entity_poly.entity_id
_entity_poly.type
_entity_poly.pdbx_seq_one_letter_code
_entity_poly.pdbx_strand_id
1 'polypeptide(L)'
;MAEVSGGSPPVVYLHVGAPKSGTTFLQGLLWKNADALSEAGVLLPGGSFDAHVRAARDLRGMKPEPDDPGPGWDGAWDELAEVVKASSGHRAAVISNEVICAVDEEVAGRVVRSLAPCEVHVVYSARDLAGLLPSEWQEYVKHRFHYGFDHWLDEVVDGPRDAGAAGWFWRVHDVSDVLGRWARHVPPERVHVLTVPGPDAPRELLWERFAGLVGFDPSVADPSEARANASLSWTETELLRRVNAAVDEDVPMWLYHRLVTDVLALTVLPGRGEPGRVPLPAERRAWAEAESHERVDAIRAGGYDVVGDLEELRPRGPARPPASGAPGDPDLLDAAAHTILGLLDRVSVLTEELTELQRERREQHETALPKLMARHLSERSGAVWKMRVGYWHLVERLKGIEPPPEPEPAADDDDDEADAPGAVLSSRASQR
;
A
#
# COMPACT_ATOMS: atom_id res chain seq x y z
N MET A 1 -22.44 -27.48 23.97
CA MET A 1 -21.43 -26.83 23.11
C MET A 1 -22.18 -26.22 21.95
N ALA A 2 -22.41 -24.91 21.99
CA ALA A 2 -23.08 -24.20 20.90
C ALA A 2 -22.17 -24.27 19.67
N GLU A 3 -22.69 -24.82 18.57
CA GLU A 3 -22.06 -24.70 17.26
C GLU A 3 -21.92 -23.21 16.96
N VAL A 4 -20.68 -22.72 16.96
CA VAL A 4 -20.35 -21.46 16.32
C VAL A 4 -20.71 -21.69 14.85
N SER A 5 -21.80 -21.09 14.40
CA SER A 5 -22.17 -21.04 12.99
C SER A 5 -21.08 -20.26 12.27
N GLY A 6 -20.01 -20.94 11.87
CA GLY A 6 -18.93 -20.37 11.10
C GLY A 6 -19.51 -19.89 9.78
N GLY A 7 -19.53 -18.57 9.57
CA GLY A 7 -19.88 -18.01 8.27
C GLY A 7 -18.97 -18.60 7.20
N SER A 8 -19.48 -18.70 5.97
CA SER A 8 -18.65 -19.12 4.84
C SER A 8 -17.40 -18.24 4.76
N PRO A 9 -16.23 -18.82 4.43
CA PRO A 9 -15.01 -18.03 4.25
C PRO A 9 -15.24 -16.96 3.17
N PRO A 10 -14.61 -15.78 3.27
CA PRO A 10 -14.76 -14.72 2.29
C PRO A 10 -14.23 -15.17 0.92
N VAL A 11 -14.80 -14.63 -0.15
CA VAL A 11 -14.21 -14.74 -1.51
C VAL A 11 -13.00 -13.82 -1.58
N VAL A 12 -11.86 -14.33 -2.03
CA VAL A 12 -10.60 -13.58 -2.09
C VAL A 12 -10.39 -13.03 -3.49
N TYR A 13 -10.32 -11.71 -3.61
CA TYR A 13 -9.89 -11.02 -4.81
C TYR A 13 -8.41 -10.64 -4.67
N LEU A 14 -7.57 -11.38 -5.39
CA LEU A 14 -6.13 -11.15 -5.46
C LEU A 14 -5.83 -10.25 -6.65
N HIS A 15 -5.70 -8.95 -6.39
CA HIS A 15 -5.29 -7.97 -7.38
C HIS A 15 -3.77 -7.97 -7.55
N VAL A 16 -3.30 -8.69 -8.58
CA VAL A 16 -1.89 -9.07 -8.76
C VAL A 16 -1.08 -8.09 -9.59
N GLY A 17 -1.70 -7.12 -10.28
CA GLY A 17 -1.01 -6.30 -11.26
C GLY A 17 -1.94 -5.67 -12.27
N ALA A 18 -1.43 -5.12 -13.37
CA ALA A 18 0.00 -4.93 -13.63
C ALA A 18 0.59 -3.68 -12.94
N PRO A 19 1.91 -3.52 -12.84
CA PRO A 19 2.50 -2.21 -12.56
C PRO A 19 2.02 -1.16 -13.58
N LYS A 20 1.91 0.10 -13.16
CA LYS A 20 1.55 1.23 -14.05
C LYS A 20 0.17 1.14 -14.75
N SER A 21 -0.70 0.25 -14.31
CA SER A 21 -2.10 0.11 -14.76
C SER A 21 -3.11 0.54 -13.69
N GLY A 22 -2.84 1.65 -12.99
CA GLY A 22 -3.80 2.27 -12.05
C GLY A 22 -3.85 1.64 -10.65
N THR A 23 -2.91 0.76 -10.33
CA THR A 23 -2.87 0.05 -9.04
C THR A 23 -2.71 0.99 -7.85
N THR A 24 -1.87 2.02 -7.94
CA THR A 24 -1.71 3.00 -6.86
C THR A 24 -2.99 3.80 -6.59
N PHE A 25 -3.81 4.05 -7.62
CA PHE A 25 -5.11 4.71 -7.45
C PHE A 25 -6.07 3.80 -6.67
N LEU A 26 -6.20 2.54 -7.09
CA LEU A 26 -7.04 1.55 -6.40
C LEU A 26 -6.58 1.31 -4.97
N GLN A 27 -5.30 1.02 -4.76
CA GLN A 27 -4.71 0.77 -3.44
C GLN A 27 -4.85 1.98 -2.51
N GLY A 28 -4.70 3.20 -3.04
CA GLY A 28 -4.91 4.43 -2.30
C GLY A 28 -6.35 4.57 -1.79
N LEU A 29 -7.34 4.27 -2.63
CA LEU A 29 -8.75 4.30 -2.22
C LEU A 29 -9.09 3.20 -1.23
N LEU A 30 -8.63 1.97 -1.49
CA LEU A 30 -8.82 0.83 -0.59
C LEU A 30 -8.35 1.17 0.83
N TRP A 31 -7.10 1.60 0.98
CA TRP A 31 -6.52 1.80 2.30
C TRP A 31 -6.97 3.08 3.01
N LYS A 32 -7.39 4.12 2.28
CA LYS A 32 -8.00 5.30 2.89
C LYS A 32 -9.40 5.03 3.43
N ASN A 33 -10.12 4.09 2.82
CA ASN A 33 -11.50 3.75 3.14
C ASN A 33 -11.62 2.35 3.75
N ALA A 34 -10.56 1.86 4.41
CA ALA A 34 -10.50 0.49 4.93
C ALA A 34 -11.62 0.19 5.94
N ASP A 35 -11.93 1.14 6.83
CA ASP A 35 -13.00 0.98 7.83
C ASP A 35 -14.38 0.93 7.16
N ALA A 36 -14.67 1.84 6.23
CA ALA A 36 -15.93 1.86 5.48
C ALA A 36 -16.11 0.59 4.62
N LEU A 37 -15.03 0.09 4.01
CA LEU A 37 -15.03 -1.16 3.25
C LEU A 37 -15.29 -2.36 4.16
N SER A 38 -14.68 -2.39 5.35
CA SER A 38 -14.91 -3.41 6.38
C SER A 38 -16.37 -3.46 6.80
N GLU A 39 -16.98 -2.31 7.09
CA GLU A 39 -18.42 -2.17 7.38
C GLU A 39 -19.30 -2.63 6.21
N ALA A 40 -18.86 -2.41 4.97
CA ALA A 40 -19.51 -2.90 3.75
C ALA A 40 -19.26 -4.40 3.47
N GLY A 41 -18.54 -5.11 4.35
CA GLY A 41 -18.27 -6.55 4.28
C GLY A 41 -17.04 -6.94 3.44
N VAL A 42 -16.13 -5.99 3.18
CA VAL A 42 -14.89 -6.20 2.41
C VAL A 42 -13.67 -6.05 3.32
N LEU A 43 -12.95 -7.14 3.53
CA LEU A 43 -11.74 -7.18 4.34
C LEU A 43 -10.50 -6.73 3.56
N LEU A 44 -9.70 -5.84 4.15
CA LEU A 44 -8.30 -5.59 3.77
C LEU A 44 -7.38 -6.20 4.84
N PRO A 45 -6.77 -7.39 4.61
CA PRO A 45 -6.02 -8.08 5.62
C PRO A 45 -4.69 -7.37 5.94
N GLY A 46 -4.20 -7.54 7.16
CA GLY A 46 -2.89 -7.02 7.60
C GLY A 46 -2.88 -5.57 8.09
N GLY A 47 -4.00 -4.86 8.05
CA GLY A 47 -4.19 -3.55 8.68
C GLY A 47 -3.43 -2.38 8.04
N SER A 48 -2.61 -2.62 7.02
CA SER A 48 -1.93 -1.58 6.26
C SER A 48 -1.49 -2.07 4.87
N PHE A 49 -1.28 -1.14 3.94
CA PHE A 49 -0.68 -1.45 2.64
C PHE A 49 0.71 -2.09 2.76
N ASP A 50 1.49 -1.69 3.78
CA ASP A 50 2.82 -2.24 4.02
C ASP A 50 2.79 -3.76 4.26
N ALA A 51 1.73 -4.28 4.88
CA ALA A 51 1.55 -5.72 5.03
C ALA A 51 1.44 -6.43 3.66
N HIS A 52 0.71 -5.85 2.70
CA HIS A 52 0.64 -6.38 1.32
C HIS A 52 1.99 -6.28 0.61
N VAL A 53 2.77 -5.21 0.84
CA VAL A 53 4.13 -5.07 0.30
C VAL A 53 5.05 -6.15 0.84
N ARG A 54 5.09 -6.39 2.16
CA ARG A 54 5.90 -7.45 2.78
C ARG A 54 5.51 -8.82 2.24
N ALA A 55 4.22 -9.13 2.16
CA ALA A 55 3.75 -10.40 1.61
C ALA A 55 4.15 -10.60 0.14
N ALA A 56 4.12 -9.54 -0.68
CA ALA A 56 4.58 -9.62 -2.06
C ALA A 56 6.11 -9.83 -2.16
N ARG A 57 6.90 -9.25 -1.26
CA ARG A 57 8.36 -9.47 -1.17
C ARG A 57 8.69 -10.90 -0.75
N ASP A 58 7.96 -11.44 0.21
CA ASP A 58 8.03 -12.83 0.69
C ASP A 58 7.77 -13.82 -0.46
N LEU A 59 6.64 -13.66 -1.16
CA LEU A 59 6.30 -14.49 -2.32
C LEU A 59 7.36 -14.44 -3.42
N ARG A 60 8.00 -13.29 -3.62
CA ARG A 60 9.06 -13.12 -4.61
C ARG A 60 10.42 -13.63 -4.15
N GLY A 61 10.54 -14.14 -2.93
CA GLY A 61 11.80 -14.62 -2.37
C GLY A 61 12.86 -13.52 -2.29
N MET A 62 12.45 -12.25 -2.20
CA MET A 62 13.39 -11.15 -2.01
C MET A 62 14.09 -11.31 -0.67
N LYS A 63 15.33 -10.84 -0.57
CA LYS A 63 16.06 -10.77 0.71
C LYS A 63 16.31 -9.31 1.06
N PRO A 64 16.13 -8.91 2.33
CA PRO A 64 16.52 -7.58 2.76
C PRO A 64 18.03 -7.41 2.60
N GLU A 65 18.45 -6.19 2.30
CA GLU A 65 19.87 -5.84 2.33
C GLU A 65 20.39 -5.95 3.78
N PRO A 66 21.65 -6.35 4.02
CA PRO A 66 22.15 -6.65 5.37
C PRO A 66 22.03 -5.49 6.38
N ASP A 67 22.02 -4.25 5.90
CA ASP A 67 21.94 -3.02 6.67
C ASP A 67 20.57 -2.31 6.55
N ASP A 68 19.58 -2.94 5.90
CA ASP A 68 18.22 -2.41 5.85
C ASP A 68 17.62 -2.37 7.27
N PRO A 69 17.22 -1.19 7.78
CA PRO A 69 16.67 -1.06 9.12
C PRO A 69 15.23 -1.58 9.25
N GLY A 70 14.58 -1.95 8.14
CA GLY A 70 13.21 -2.43 8.11
C GLY A 70 13.04 -3.84 8.70
N PRO A 71 11.81 -4.21 9.13
CA PRO A 71 11.53 -5.59 9.50
C PRO A 71 11.66 -6.50 8.28
N GLY A 72 12.09 -7.75 8.51
CA GLY A 72 12.02 -8.80 7.49
C GLY A 72 10.58 -9.10 7.09
N TRP A 73 10.43 -9.93 6.06
CA TRP A 73 9.12 -10.31 5.52
C TRP A 73 8.93 -11.82 5.42
N ASP A 74 9.81 -12.62 6.02
CA ASP A 74 9.70 -14.08 6.03
C ASP A 74 8.36 -14.50 6.65
N GLY A 75 7.52 -15.19 5.87
CA GLY A 75 6.20 -15.66 6.33
C GLY A 75 5.09 -14.61 6.30
N ALA A 76 5.37 -13.38 5.84
CA ALA A 76 4.36 -12.32 5.76
C ALA A 76 3.17 -12.69 4.87
N TRP A 77 3.36 -13.53 3.85
CA TRP A 77 2.25 -14.04 3.05
C TRP A 77 1.33 -14.96 3.86
N ASP A 78 1.92 -15.88 4.64
CA ASP A 78 1.17 -16.85 5.41
C ASP A 78 0.37 -16.15 6.52
N GLU A 79 0.93 -15.11 7.14
CA GLU A 79 0.21 -14.25 8.09
C GLU A 79 -1.03 -13.60 7.47
N LEU A 80 -0.92 -13.03 6.26
CA LEU A 80 -2.08 -12.47 5.56
C LEU A 80 -3.13 -13.55 5.23
N ALA A 81 -2.69 -14.72 4.76
CA ALA A 81 -3.59 -15.80 4.43
C ALA A 81 -4.35 -16.31 5.67
N GLU A 82 -3.70 -16.40 6.84
CA GLU A 82 -4.35 -16.75 8.10
C GLU A 82 -5.38 -15.70 8.53
N VAL A 83 -5.06 -14.39 8.39
CA VAL A 83 -6.03 -13.32 8.68
C VAL A 83 -7.28 -13.45 7.81
N VAL A 84 -7.13 -13.75 6.52
CA VAL A 84 -8.26 -13.97 5.60
C VAL A 84 -9.10 -15.18 6.04
N LYS A 85 -8.45 -16.31 6.33
CA LYS A 85 -9.14 -17.56 6.71
C LYS A 85 -9.83 -17.48 8.07
N ALA A 86 -9.26 -16.73 9.01
CA ALA A 86 -9.83 -16.51 10.34
C ALA A 86 -10.98 -15.49 10.34
N SER A 87 -11.14 -14.73 9.26
CA SER A 87 -12.20 -13.73 9.15
C SER A 87 -13.58 -14.37 9.15
N SER A 88 -14.43 -13.88 10.05
CA SER A 88 -15.86 -14.20 10.07
C SER A 88 -16.65 -12.90 9.92
N GLY A 89 -17.68 -12.91 9.07
CA GLY A 89 -18.56 -11.75 8.82
C GLY A 89 -18.24 -10.91 7.59
N HIS A 90 -17.08 -11.09 6.96
CA HIS A 90 -16.78 -10.47 5.66
C HIS A 90 -17.21 -11.38 4.51
N ARG A 91 -17.80 -10.81 3.45
CA ARG A 91 -18.15 -11.55 2.24
C ARG A 91 -16.97 -11.66 1.26
N ALA A 92 -16.09 -10.67 1.27
CA ALA A 92 -14.94 -10.59 0.38
C ALA A 92 -13.68 -10.16 1.13
N ALA A 93 -12.52 -10.58 0.64
CA ALA A 93 -11.23 -10.09 1.07
C ALA A 93 -10.43 -9.64 -0.15
N VAL A 94 -9.75 -8.49 -0.07
CA VAL A 94 -8.94 -7.95 -1.17
C VAL A 94 -7.47 -7.90 -0.75
N ILE A 95 -6.63 -8.67 -1.45
CA ILE A 95 -5.18 -8.55 -1.36
C ILE A 95 -4.71 -7.89 -2.65
N SER A 96 -4.03 -6.75 -2.55
CA SER A 96 -3.66 -5.94 -3.71
C SER A 96 -2.20 -5.52 -3.62
N ASN A 97 -1.39 -6.04 -4.53
CA ASN A 97 -0.04 -5.59 -4.80
C ASN A 97 0.37 -6.03 -6.22
N GLU A 98 0.79 -5.07 -7.03
CA GLU A 98 1.04 -5.25 -8.46
C GLU A 98 2.26 -6.10 -8.82
N VAL A 99 3.19 -6.32 -7.89
CA VAL A 99 4.36 -7.15 -8.18
C VAL A 99 4.10 -8.63 -7.95
N ILE A 100 2.91 -9.00 -7.44
CA ILE A 100 2.50 -10.39 -7.27
C ILE A 100 2.35 -11.09 -8.63
N CYS A 101 1.99 -10.37 -9.71
CA CYS A 101 1.90 -10.97 -11.05
C CYS A 101 3.26 -11.51 -11.55
N ALA A 102 4.38 -11.05 -10.96
CA ALA A 102 5.72 -11.47 -11.31
C ALA A 102 6.15 -12.81 -10.69
N VAL A 103 5.35 -13.42 -9.81
CA VAL A 103 5.71 -14.73 -9.24
C VAL A 103 5.67 -15.82 -10.31
N ASP A 104 6.42 -16.91 -10.11
CA ASP A 104 6.38 -18.05 -11.02
C ASP A 104 5.11 -18.90 -10.81
N GLU A 105 4.92 -19.89 -11.66
CA GLU A 105 3.76 -20.78 -11.59
C GLU A 105 3.68 -21.58 -10.27
N GLU A 106 4.83 -21.99 -9.71
CA GLU A 106 4.87 -22.77 -8.48
C GLU A 106 4.39 -21.93 -7.29
N VAL A 107 4.88 -20.69 -7.20
CA VAL A 107 4.49 -19.71 -6.19
C VAL A 107 3.03 -19.27 -6.39
N ALA A 108 2.57 -19.05 -7.63
CA ALA A 108 1.15 -18.77 -7.90
C ALA A 108 0.24 -19.90 -7.38
N GLY A 109 0.66 -21.16 -7.58
CA GLY A 109 -0.03 -22.31 -7.02
C GLY A 109 0.01 -22.35 -5.49
N ARG A 110 1.14 -21.99 -4.87
CA ARG A 110 1.27 -21.89 -3.40
C ARG A 110 0.30 -20.86 -2.85
N VAL A 111 0.23 -19.68 -3.46
CA VAL A 111 -0.68 -18.58 -3.12
C VAL A 111 -2.14 -19.05 -3.08
N VAL A 112 -2.60 -19.69 -4.16
CA VAL A 112 -3.99 -20.18 -4.24
C VAL A 112 -4.25 -21.26 -3.20
N ARG A 113 -3.31 -22.21 -3.01
CA ARG A 113 -3.46 -23.28 -2.01
C ARG A 113 -3.47 -22.76 -0.57
N SER A 114 -2.67 -21.75 -0.23
CA SER A 114 -2.61 -21.21 1.13
C SER A 114 -3.89 -20.51 1.59
N LEU A 115 -4.72 -20.06 0.64
CA LEU A 115 -5.99 -19.39 0.88
C LEU A 115 -7.16 -20.37 1.05
N ALA A 116 -6.98 -21.66 0.77
CA ALA A 116 -8.03 -22.66 0.98
C ALA A 116 -8.52 -22.64 2.44
N PRO A 117 -9.84 -22.77 2.70
CA PRO A 117 -10.91 -23.14 1.76
C PRO A 117 -11.57 -21.96 1.01
N CYS A 118 -11.00 -20.76 1.05
CA CYS A 118 -11.58 -19.60 0.37
C CYS A 118 -11.59 -19.77 -1.15
N GLU A 119 -12.63 -19.25 -1.80
CA GLU A 119 -12.67 -19.12 -3.26
C GLU A 119 -11.75 -17.97 -3.68
N VAL A 120 -10.90 -18.18 -4.70
CA VAL A 120 -9.90 -17.19 -5.14
C VAL A 120 -10.20 -16.71 -6.55
N HIS A 121 -10.26 -15.39 -6.70
CA HIS A 121 -10.36 -14.65 -7.94
C HIS A 121 -9.08 -13.86 -8.17
N VAL A 122 -8.49 -13.99 -9.35
CA VAL A 122 -7.25 -13.29 -9.73
C VAL A 122 -7.64 -12.07 -10.57
N VAL A 123 -7.20 -10.88 -10.17
CA VAL A 123 -7.49 -9.63 -10.87
C VAL A 123 -6.21 -9.05 -11.44
N TYR A 124 -6.15 -8.93 -12.77
CA TYR A 124 -5.05 -8.32 -13.50
C TYR A 124 -5.56 -7.09 -14.26
N SER A 125 -5.05 -5.93 -13.90
CA SER A 125 -5.31 -4.67 -14.58
C SER A 125 -4.42 -4.48 -15.80
N ALA A 126 -5.03 -4.14 -16.94
CA ALA A 126 -4.37 -4.03 -18.23
C ALA A 126 -4.61 -2.65 -18.86
N ARG A 127 -3.57 -2.09 -19.48
CA ARG A 127 -3.55 -0.76 -20.12
C ARG A 127 -2.95 -0.85 -21.51
N ASP A 128 -3.25 0.14 -22.37
CA ASP A 128 -2.60 0.35 -23.65
C ASP A 128 -1.06 0.45 -23.56
N LEU A 129 -0.36 -0.22 -24.48
CA LEU A 129 1.10 -0.21 -24.54
C LEU A 129 1.71 1.16 -24.81
N ALA A 130 1.00 2.01 -25.57
CA ALA A 130 1.53 3.31 -25.96
C ALA A 130 1.68 4.27 -24.78
N GLY A 131 0.75 4.23 -23.83
CA GLY A 131 0.84 4.93 -22.55
C GLY A 131 1.68 4.18 -21.52
N LEU A 132 1.76 2.85 -21.60
CA LEU A 132 2.52 2.02 -20.68
C LEU A 132 4.03 2.20 -20.83
N LEU A 133 4.58 2.11 -22.05
CA LEU A 133 6.03 2.13 -22.29
C LEU A 133 6.72 3.36 -21.69
N PRO A 134 6.27 4.61 -21.92
CA PRO A 134 6.91 5.76 -21.31
C PRO A 134 6.70 5.79 -19.78
N SER A 135 5.56 5.31 -19.30
CA SER A 135 5.26 5.25 -17.86
C SER A 135 6.14 4.25 -17.12
N GLU A 136 6.47 3.13 -17.75
CA GLU A 136 7.38 2.11 -17.24
C GLU A 136 8.82 2.61 -17.23
N TRP A 137 9.30 3.21 -18.33
CA TRP A 137 10.63 3.80 -18.33
C TRP A 137 10.82 4.83 -17.21
N GLN A 138 9.83 5.71 -16.97
CA GLN A 138 9.85 6.63 -15.83
C GLN A 138 9.95 5.90 -14.49
N GLU A 139 9.29 4.76 -14.35
CA GLU A 139 9.34 3.95 -13.14
C GLU A 139 10.69 3.26 -12.96
N TYR A 140 11.32 2.79 -14.04
CA TYR A 140 12.71 2.31 -14.02
C TYR A 140 13.65 3.42 -13.55
N VAL A 141 13.49 4.64 -14.06
CA VAL A 141 14.29 5.80 -13.62
C VAL A 141 14.08 6.10 -12.14
N LYS A 142 12.87 5.96 -11.59
CA LYS A 142 12.67 6.08 -10.13
C LYS A 142 13.39 5.00 -9.32
N HIS A 143 13.69 3.85 -9.92
CA HIS A 143 14.41 2.74 -9.32
C HIS A 143 15.86 2.65 -9.82
N ARG A 144 16.54 3.81 -9.90
CA ARG A 144 17.98 3.98 -10.21
C ARG A 144 18.38 3.74 -11.67
N PHE A 145 17.46 3.38 -12.56
CA PHE A 145 17.82 3.24 -13.98
C PHE A 145 18.29 4.59 -14.55
N HIS A 146 19.40 4.58 -15.30
CA HIS A 146 20.05 5.80 -15.78
C HIS A 146 20.21 5.87 -17.31
N TYR A 147 19.79 4.84 -18.06
CA TYR A 147 19.81 4.87 -19.52
C TYR A 147 18.60 5.62 -20.10
N GLY A 148 18.82 6.27 -21.25
CA GLY A 148 17.81 7.08 -21.94
C GLY A 148 16.64 6.25 -22.46
N PHE A 149 15.54 6.94 -22.80
CA PHE A 149 14.30 6.28 -23.21
C PHE A 149 14.46 5.44 -24.49
N ASP A 150 15.18 5.94 -25.51
CA ASP A 150 15.41 5.19 -26.75
C ASP A 150 16.17 3.89 -26.49
N HIS A 151 17.22 3.93 -25.67
CA HIS A 151 17.96 2.73 -25.29
C HIS A 151 17.08 1.71 -24.56
N TRP A 152 16.25 2.17 -23.63
CA TRP A 152 15.31 1.31 -22.93
C TRP A 152 14.27 0.70 -23.88
N LEU A 153 13.78 1.47 -24.85
CA LEU A 153 12.88 0.98 -25.89
C LEU A 153 13.55 -0.10 -26.74
N ASP A 154 14.81 0.09 -27.14
CA ASP A 154 15.56 -0.90 -27.89
C ASP A 154 15.69 -2.21 -27.09
N GLU A 155 15.99 -2.14 -25.79
CA GLU A 155 16.03 -3.33 -24.93
C GLU A 155 14.67 -4.03 -24.85
N VAL A 156 13.59 -3.28 -24.59
CA VAL A 156 12.26 -3.86 -24.32
C VAL A 156 11.54 -4.34 -25.58
N VAL A 157 11.68 -3.61 -26.68
CA VAL A 157 10.94 -3.86 -27.93
C VAL A 157 11.72 -4.79 -28.87
N ASP A 158 13.03 -4.57 -29.02
CA ASP A 158 13.85 -5.31 -29.99
C ASP A 158 14.76 -6.37 -29.35
N GLY A 159 14.99 -6.28 -28.04
CA GLY A 159 15.86 -7.18 -27.29
C GLY A 159 15.20 -8.50 -26.89
N PRO A 160 16.00 -9.46 -26.36
CA PRO A 160 15.47 -10.69 -25.77
C PRO A 160 14.56 -10.37 -24.57
N ARG A 161 13.35 -10.96 -24.54
CA ARG A 161 12.33 -10.67 -23.51
C ARG A 161 12.77 -10.99 -22.08
N ASP A 162 13.82 -11.79 -21.89
CA ASP A 162 14.33 -12.26 -20.60
C ASP A 162 15.64 -11.57 -20.16
N ALA A 163 16.11 -10.56 -20.89
CA ALA A 163 17.36 -9.86 -20.63
C ALA A 163 17.16 -8.38 -20.28
N GLY A 164 18.13 -7.77 -19.58
CA GLY A 164 18.17 -6.33 -19.32
C GLY A 164 16.87 -5.78 -18.70
N ALA A 165 16.42 -4.62 -19.19
CA ALA A 165 15.14 -4.06 -18.78
C ALA A 165 13.94 -4.91 -19.24
N ALA A 166 14.04 -5.59 -20.39
CA ALA A 166 12.98 -6.41 -20.96
C ALA A 166 12.55 -7.54 -20.01
N GLY A 167 13.50 -8.14 -19.30
CA GLY A 167 13.26 -9.24 -18.36
C GLY A 167 12.19 -8.91 -17.31
N TRP A 168 12.28 -7.75 -16.66
CA TRP A 168 11.23 -7.33 -15.71
C TRP A 168 9.97 -6.87 -16.42
N PHE A 169 10.09 -6.08 -17.51
CA PHE A 169 8.94 -5.55 -18.23
C PHE A 169 8.01 -6.66 -18.71
N TRP A 170 8.53 -7.65 -19.44
CA TRP A 170 7.71 -8.74 -19.97
C TRP A 170 7.24 -9.70 -18.90
N ARG A 171 7.99 -9.87 -17.80
CA ARG A 171 7.56 -10.69 -16.67
C ARG A 171 6.23 -10.25 -16.05
N VAL A 172 5.92 -8.95 -16.10
CA VAL A 172 4.69 -8.37 -15.52
C VAL A 172 3.67 -7.91 -16.57
N HIS A 173 4.10 -7.68 -17.81
CA HIS A 173 3.26 -7.12 -18.89
C HIS A 173 2.95 -8.07 -20.05
N ASP A 174 3.61 -9.23 -20.13
CA ASP A 174 3.20 -10.28 -21.05
C ASP A 174 1.91 -10.93 -20.52
N VAL A 175 0.78 -10.43 -21.01
CA VAL A 175 -0.55 -10.83 -20.52
C VAL A 175 -0.77 -12.33 -20.66
N SER A 176 -0.31 -12.92 -21.77
CA SER A 176 -0.46 -14.35 -22.03
C SER A 176 0.31 -15.19 -21.01
N ASP A 177 1.56 -14.83 -20.76
CA ASP A 177 2.43 -15.51 -19.79
C ASP A 177 1.94 -15.31 -18.35
N VAL A 178 1.62 -14.06 -17.97
CA VAL A 178 1.11 -13.73 -16.63
C VAL A 178 -0.20 -14.49 -16.36
N LEU A 179 -1.23 -14.31 -17.19
CA LEU A 179 -2.52 -14.95 -16.96
C LEU A 179 -2.41 -16.48 -17.08
N GLY A 180 -1.54 -16.99 -17.95
CA GLY A 180 -1.25 -18.42 -18.07
C GLY A 180 -0.69 -19.05 -16.79
N ARG A 181 0.15 -18.34 -16.01
CA ARG A 181 0.62 -18.82 -14.70
C ARG A 181 -0.52 -18.99 -13.69
N TRP A 182 -1.49 -18.08 -13.69
CA TRP A 182 -2.58 -18.07 -12.71
C TRP A 182 -3.74 -18.99 -13.11
N ALA A 183 -4.10 -19.03 -14.40
CA ALA A 183 -5.22 -19.83 -14.93
C ALA A 183 -5.03 -21.36 -14.80
N ARG A 184 -3.84 -21.82 -14.40
CA ARG A 184 -3.59 -23.23 -14.07
C ARG A 184 -4.09 -23.61 -12.67
N HIS A 185 -4.30 -22.64 -11.79
CA HIS A 185 -4.65 -22.85 -10.38
C HIS A 185 -6.05 -22.37 -10.03
N VAL A 186 -6.65 -21.52 -10.87
CA VAL A 186 -8.05 -21.09 -10.78
C VAL A 186 -8.74 -21.27 -12.14
N PRO A 187 -10.04 -21.56 -12.17
CA PRO A 187 -10.78 -21.65 -13.45
C PRO A 187 -10.73 -20.29 -14.19
N PRO A 188 -10.73 -20.29 -15.54
CA PRO A 188 -10.60 -19.06 -16.34
C PRO A 188 -11.64 -17.97 -16.00
N GLU A 189 -12.85 -18.37 -15.60
CA GLU A 189 -13.93 -17.45 -15.22
C GLU A 189 -13.65 -16.70 -13.91
N ARG A 190 -12.64 -17.12 -13.14
CA ARG A 190 -12.14 -16.46 -11.93
C ARG A 190 -10.84 -15.67 -12.18
N VAL A 191 -10.44 -15.53 -13.43
CA VAL A 191 -9.36 -14.65 -13.85
C VAL A 191 -9.99 -13.44 -14.53
N HIS A 192 -9.83 -12.27 -13.90
CA HIS A 192 -10.44 -11.01 -14.31
C HIS A 192 -9.41 -10.09 -14.93
N VAL A 193 -9.65 -9.68 -16.17
CA VAL A 193 -8.87 -8.64 -16.85
C VAL A 193 -9.58 -7.30 -16.68
N LEU A 194 -9.07 -6.49 -15.78
CA LEU A 194 -9.58 -5.16 -15.48
C LEU A 194 -8.95 -4.12 -16.41
N THR A 195 -9.69 -3.65 -17.40
CA THR A 195 -9.17 -2.66 -18.35
C THR A 195 -9.06 -1.28 -17.68
N VAL A 196 -7.94 -0.60 -17.92
CA VAL A 196 -7.72 0.77 -17.43
C VAL A 196 -8.31 1.75 -18.43
N PRO A 197 -9.25 2.61 -18.01
CA PRO A 197 -9.82 3.62 -18.90
C PRO A 197 -8.76 4.56 -19.48
N GLY A 198 -8.99 4.98 -20.72
CA GLY A 198 -8.17 6.01 -21.37
C GLY A 198 -8.26 7.37 -20.67
N PRO A 199 -7.38 8.33 -21.03
CA PRO A 199 -7.28 9.63 -20.36
C PRO A 199 -8.55 10.50 -20.47
N ASP A 200 -9.39 10.27 -21.47
CA ASP A 200 -10.64 11.01 -21.68
C ASP A 200 -11.84 10.42 -20.92
N ALA A 201 -11.65 9.25 -20.28
CA ALA A 201 -12.69 8.60 -19.51
C ALA A 201 -12.80 9.22 -18.10
N PRO A 202 -13.96 9.09 -17.44
CA PRO A 202 -14.12 9.51 -16.05
C PRO A 202 -13.08 8.83 -15.14
N ARG A 203 -12.53 9.59 -14.19
CA ARG A 203 -11.42 9.13 -13.32
C ARG A 203 -11.87 7.99 -12.41
N GLU A 204 -13.12 8.02 -11.99
CA GLU A 204 -13.80 7.08 -11.11
C GLU A 204 -14.10 5.73 -11.77
N LEU A 205 -14.10 5.65 -13.11
CA LEU A 205 -14.53 4.45 -13.82
C LEU A 205 -13.71 3.20 -13.47
N LEU A 206 -12.40 3.35 -13.21
CA LEU A 206 -11.57 2.23 -12.77
C LEU A 206 -11.99 1.71 -11.39
N TRP A 207 -12.36 2.62 -10.48
CA TRP A 207 -12.85 2.28 -9.15
C TRP A 207 -14.23 1.62 -9.21
N GLU A 208 -15.14 2.16 -10.03
CA GLU A 208 -16.47 1.57 -10.26
C GLU A 208 -16.40 0.15 -10.79
N ARG A 209 -15.51 -0.11 -11.77
CA ARG A 209 -15.27 -1.44 -12.31
C ARG A 209 -14.74 -2.40 -11.24
N PHE A 210 -13.76 -1.95 -10.45
CA PHE A 210 -13.20 -2.75 -9.37
C PHE A 210 -14.24 -3.05 -8.28
N ALA A 211 -15.04 -2.05 -7.89
CA ALA A 211 -16.11 -2.19 -6.91
C ALA A 211 -17.20 -3.16 -7.39
N GLY A 212 -17.62 -3.05 -8.65
CA GLY A 212 -18.57 -3.96 -9.28
C GLY A 212 -18.05 -5.40 -9.33
N LEU A 213 -16.76 -5.59 -9.62
CA LEU A 213 -16.11 -6.89 -9.63
C LEU A 213 -16.08 -7.54 -8.23
N VAL A 214 -15.66 -6.79 -7.20
CA VAL A 214 -15.60 -7.30 -5.82
C VAL A 214 -16.99 -7.41 -5.18
N GLY A 215 -17.96 -6.65 -5.71
CA GLY A 215 -19.34 -6.63 -5.27
C GLY A 215 -19.58 -5.72 -4.07
N PHE A 216 -19.06 -4.49 -4.09
CA PHE A 216 -19.39 -3.44 -3.11
C PHE A 216 -19.85 -2.14 -3.79
N ASP A 217 -20.53 -1.27 -3.05
CA ASP A 217 -21.00 0.02 -3.57
C ASP A 217 -19.81 0.96 -3.76
N PRO A 218 -19.51 1.46 -4.98
CA PRO A 218 -18.38 2.36 -5.19
C PRO A 218 -18.48 3.66 -4.37
N SER A 219 -19.66 4.07 -3.91
CA SER A 219 -19.82 5.28 -3.10
C SER A 219 -19.29 5.17 -1.67
N VAL A 220 -18.81 4.00 -1.24
CA VAL A 220 -18.16 3.82 0.07
C VAL A 220 -16.84 4.57 0.20
N ALA A 221 -16.25 4.96 -0.93
CA ALA A 221 -15.03 5.76 -0.99
C ALA A 221 -15.27 6.97 -1.90
N ASP A 222 -14.75 8.14 -1.51
CA ASP A 222 -14.72 9.30 -2.39
C ASP A 222 -13.49 9.21 -3.31
N PRO A 223 -13.66 9.09 -4.65
CA PRO A 223 -12.56 9.06 -5.61
C PRO A 223 -11.64 10.29 -5.55
N SER A 224 -12.14 11.42 -5.03
CA SER A 224 -11.37 12.66 -4.82
C SER A 224 -10.28 12.49 -3.75
N GLU A 225 -10.47 11.56 -2.82
CA GLU A 225 -9.49 11.24 -1.79
C GLU A 225 -8.28 10.51 -2.38
N ALA A 226 -8.41 9.86 -3.54
CA ALA A 226 -7.27 9.24 -4.19
C ALA A 226 -6.23 10.33 -4.52
N ARG A 227 -5.04 10.24 -3.91
CA ARG A 227 -3.94 11.17 -4.19
C ARG A 227 -3.74 11.25 -5.71
N ALA A 228 -3.76 12.46 -6.24
CA ALA A 228 -3.28 12.69 -7.60
C ALA A 228 -1.77 12.45 -7.59
N ASN A 229 -1.35 11.23 -7.94
CA ASN A 229 0.07 10.97 -8.19
C ASN A 229 0.44 11.75 -9.46
N ALA A 230 0.95 12.96 -9.29
CA ALA A 230 1.57 13.71 -10.36
C ALA A 230 2.75 12.85 -10.85
N SER A 231 2.58 12.24 -12.03
CA SER A 231 3.68 11.57 -12.69
C SER A 231 4.74 12.62 -13.04
N LEU A 232 6.01 12.24 -12.99
CA LEU A 232 7.09 13.14 -13.37
C LEU A 232 6.88 13.60 -14.82
N SER A 233 7.16 14.87 -15.07
CA SER A 233 7.28 15.38 -16.44
C SER A 233 8.51 14.75 -17.14
N TRP A 234 8.62 14.92 -18.46
CA TRP A 234 9.82 14.48 -19.19
C TRP A 234 11.08 15.14 -18.63
N THR A 235 11.05 16.45 -18.40
CA THR A 235 12.18 17.21 -17.81
C THR A 235 12.55 16.71 -16.42
N GLU A 236 11.57 16.49 -15.55
CA GLU A 236 11.81 15.96 -14.21
C GLU A 236 12.39 14.54 -14.24
N THR A 237 11.93 13.70 -15.17
CA THR A 237 12.45 12.34 -15.34
C THR A 237 13.89 12.35 -15.85
N GLU A 238 14.21 13.18 -16.85
CA GLU A 238 15.58 13.30 -17.36
C GLU A 238 16.54 13.88 -16.31
N LEU A 239 16.09 14.83 -15.49
CA LEU A 239 16.86 15.32 -14.37
C LEU A 239 17.15 14.19 -13.37
N LEU A 240 16.14 13.41 -12.97
CA LEU A 240 16.32 12.27 -12.08
C LEU A 240 17.27 11.22 -12.68
N ARG A 241 17.16 10.94 -13.98
CA ARG A 241 18.05 10.02 -14.69
C ARG A 241 19.51 10.47 -14.63
N ARG A 242 19.78 11.77 -14.79
CA ARG A 242 21.13 12.34 -14.62
C ARG A 242 21.61 12.27 -13.17
N VAL A 243 20.72 12.43 -12.19
CA VAL A 243 21.04 12.18 -10.77
C VAL A 243 21.46 10.73 -10.57
N ASN A 244 20.70 9.76 -11.10
CA ASN A 244 21.04 8.35 -10.97
C ASN A 244 22.40 7.99 -11.57
N ALA A 245 22.75 8.59 -12.71
CA ALA A 245 24.07 8.41 -13.33
C ALA A 245 25.23 8.97 -12.47
N ALA A 246 24.93 9.88 -11.53
CA ALA A 246 25.90 10.49 -10.65
C ALA A 246 25.89 9.92 -9.22
N VAL A 247 24.91 9.07 -8.87
CA VAL A 247 24.88 8.36 -7.59
C VAL A 247 25.86 7.20 -7.65
N ASP A 248 26.72 7.09 -6.63
CA ASP A 248 27.67 5.98 -6.53
C ASP A 248 26.97 4.61 -6.49
N GLU A 249 27.56 3.63 -7.16
CA GLU A 249 27.00 2.28 -7.27
C GLU A 249 26.90 1.54 -5.93
N ASP A 250 27.74 1.94 -4.95
CA ASP A 250 27.82 1.32 -3.63
C ASP A 250 26.73 1.78 -2.65
N VAL A 251 25.97 2.83 -2.99
CA VAL A 251 24.84 3.28 -2.17
C VAL A 251 23.78 2.16 -2.15
N PRO A 252 23.39 1.64 -0.97
CA PRO A 252 22.39 0.59 -0.86
C PRO A 252 21.03 0.98 -1.44
N MET A 253 20.27 0.02 -1.96
CA MET A 253 18.98 0.30 -2.59
C MET A 253 17.94 0.80 -1.59
N TRP A 254 17.94 0.32 -0.34
CA TRP A 254 17.06 0.82 0.71
C TRP A 254 17.30 2.31 0.98
N LEU A 255 18.56 2.75 0.98
CA LEU A 255 18.92 4.16 1.20
C LEU A 255 18.56 5.01 -0.01
N TYR A 256 18.81 4.49 -1.21
CA TYR A 256 18.40 5.12 -2.45
C TYR A 256 16.87 5.32 -2.52
N HIS A 257 16.07 4.30 -2.20
CA HIS A 257 14.61 4.45 -2.16
C HIS A 257 14.18 5.53 -1.16
N ARG A 258 14.77 5.53 0.04
CA ARG A 258 14.43 6.50 1.08
C ARG A 258 14.77 7.95 0.71
N LEU A 259 15.89 8.19 0.04
CA LEU A 259 16.37 9.54 -0.26
C LEU A 259 16.02 10.02 -1.66
N VAL A 260 16.13 9.16 -2.66
CA VAL A 260 15.93 9.52 -4.06
C VAL A 260 14.50 9.24 -4.49
N THR A 261 13.96 8.05 -4.22
CA THR A 261 12.59 7.73 -4.63
C THR A 261 11.57 8.51 -3.80
N ASP A 262 11.59 8.37 -2.47
CA ASP A 262 10.54 8.94 -1.60
C ASP A 262 10.62 10.46 -1.48
N VAL A 263 11.82 11.00 -1.30
CA VAL A 263 12.00 12.46 -1.15
C VAL A 263 12.09 13.12 -2.51
N LEU A 264 13.09 12.78 -3.33
CA LEU A 264 13.33 13.52 -4.56
C LEU A 264 12.23 13.27 -5.61
N ALA A 265 11.95 12.01 -5.96
CA ALA A 265 11.06 11.67 -7.06
C ALA A 265 9.56 11.80 -6.74
N LEU A 266 9.15 11.50 -5.49
CA LEU A 266 7.74 11.54 -5.11
C LEU A 266 7.29 12.84 -4.44
N THR A 267 8.22 13.61 -3.84
CA THR A 267 7.86 14.81 -3.07
C THR A 267 8.40 16.10 -3.70
N VAL A 268 9.67 16.12 -4.11
CA VAL A 268 10.34 17.37 -4.49
C VAL A 268 10.20 17.68 -5.97
N LEU A 269 10.45 16.72 -6.87
CA LEU A 269 10.43 16.94 -8.31
C LEU A 269 9.05 17.25 -8.90
N PRO A 270 7.94 16.57 -8.52
CA PRO A 270 6.68 16.69 -9.25
C PRO A 270 6.14 18.12 -9.32
N GLY A 271 5.76 18.55 -10.53
CA GLY A 271 5.07 19.82 -10.76
C GLY A 271 5.99 21.04 -10.87
N ARG A 272 7.29 20.83 -11.10
CA ARG A 272 8.31 21.89 -11.23
C ARG A 272 8.82 22.08 -12.65
N GLY A 273 8.71 21.05 -13.49
CA GLY A 273 8.98 21.14 -14.92
C GLY A 273 7.76 21.59 -15.72
N GLU A 274 7.99 21.96 -16.98
CA GLU A 274 6.89 22.18 -17.91
C GLU A 274 5.99 20.92 -17.99
N PRO A 275 4.66 21.09 -18.00
CA PRO A 275 3.75 19.97 -18.18
C PRO A 275 4.03 19.23 -19.49
N GLY A 276 4.59 18.03 -19.40
CA GLY A 276 4.98 17.25 -20.57
C GLY A 276 5.14 15.78 -20.25
N ARG A 277 4.50 14.92 -21.06
CA ARG A 277 4.72 13.48 -21.02
C ARG A 277 5.83 13.11 -21.99
N VAL A 278 6.59 12.08 -21.65
CA VAL A 278 7.54 11.45 -22.55
C VAL A 278 6.77 10.91 -23.76
N PRO A 279 6.99 11.43 -24.99
CA PRO A 279 6.29 10.99 -26.18
C PRO A 279 6.88 9.67 -26.67
N LEU A 280 6.02 8.72 -27.02
CA LEU A 280 6.45 7.51 -27.71
C LEU A 280 6.77 7.82 -29.18
N PRO A 281 7.96 7.46 -29.70
CA PRO A 281 8.29 7.64 -31.12
C PRO A 281 7.25 6.99 -32.05
N ALA A 282 7.01 7.58 -33.23
CA ALA A 282 5.94 7.13 -34.13
C ALA A 282 6.10 5.66 -34.57
N GLU A 283 7.33 5.22 -34.84
CA GLU A 283 7.64 3.82 -35.16
C GLU A 283 7.30 2.87 -33.99
N ARG A 284 7.69 3.25 -32.77
CA ARG A 284 7.41 2.47 -31.55
C ARG A 284 5.92 2.48 -31.20
N ARG A 285 5.18 3.53 -31.57
CA ARG A 285 3.71 3.56 -31.46
C ARG A 285 3.05 2.57 -32.43
N ALA A 286 3.51 2.51 -33.68
CA ALA A 286 3.00 1.54 -34.66
C ALA A 286 3.26 0.09 -34.20
N TRP A 287 4.44 -0.16 -33.61
CA TRP A 287 4.72 -1.44 -32.95
C TRP A 287 3.73 -1.73 -31.80
N ALA A 288 3.51 -0.76 -30.91
CA ALA A 288 2.58 -0.92 -29.79
C ALA A 288 1.14 -1.19 -30.23
N GLU A 289 0.72 -0.63 -31.36
CA GLU A 289 -0.57 -0.91 -31.99
C GLU A 289 -0.65 -2.37 -32.49
N ALA A 290 0.38 -2.84 -33.20
CA ALA A 290 0.43 -4.24 -33.66
C ALA A 290 0.43 -5.23 -32.49
N GLU A 291 1.27 -5.02 -31.48
CA GLU A 291 1.34 -5.87 -30.27
C GLU A 291 0.02 -5.85 -29.48
N SER A 292 -0.72 -4.73 -29.49
CA SER A 292 -2.03 -4.65 -28.84
C SER A 292 -3.06 -5.61 -29.45
N HIS A 293 -2.96 -5.91 -30.75
CA HIS A 293 -3.86 -6.87 -31.40
C HIS A 293 -3.62 -8.28 -30.88
N GLU A 294 -2.35 -8.70 -30.80
CA GLU A 294 -1.99 -10.02 -30.27
C GLU A 294 -2.43 -10.18 -28.81
N ARG A 295 -2.24 -9.13 -27.99
CA ARG A 295 -2.69 -9.12 -26.59
C ARG A 295 -4.21 -9.25 -26.46
N VAL A 296 -4.97 -8.49 -27.24
CA VAL A 296 -6.45 -8.55 -27.22
C VAL A 296 -6.94 -9.93 -27.65
N ASP A 297 -6.34 -10.50 -28.70
CA ASP A 297 -6.72 -11.82 -29.19
C ASP A 297 -6.37 -12.92 -28.18
N ALA A 298 -5.23 -12.83 -27.50
CA ALA A 298 -4.85 -13.75 -26.43
C ALA A 298 -5.83 -13.70 -25.24
N ILE A 299 -6.24 -12.50 -24.80
CA ILE A 299 -7.23 -12.35 -23.73
C ILE A 299 -8.57 -12.97 -24.13
N ARG A 300 -9.03 -12.72 -25.37
CA ARG A 300 -10.28 -13.30 -25.89
C ARG A 300 -10.23 -14.82 -25.98
N ALA A 301 -9.10 -15.38 -26.42
CA ALA A 301 -8.91 -16.82 -26.54
C ALA A 301 -8.82 -17.53 -25.18
N GLY A 302 -8.36 -16.82 -24.13
CA GLY A 302 -8.17 -17.38 -22.79
C GLY A 302 -9.45 -17.66 -22.01
N GLY A 303 -10.61 -17.15 -22.44
CA GLY A 303 -11.89 -17.34 -21.75
C GLY A 303 -11.97 -16.60 -20.40
N TYR A 304 -11.14 -15.58 -20.21
CA TYR A 304 -11.10 -14.77 -19.00
C TYR A 304 -12.32 -13.85 -18.89
N ASP A 305 -12.69 -13.48 -17.66
CA ASP A 305 -13.69 -12.45 -17.43
C ASP A 305 -13.08 -11.07 -17.71
N VAL A 306 -13.70 -10.29 -18.59
CA VAL A 306 -13.22 -8.95 -18.96
C VAL A 306 -14.08 -7.89 -18.31
N VAL A 307 -13.46 -7.08 -17.45
CA VAL A 307 -14.11 -5.97 -16.78
C VAL A 307 -13.74 -4.66 -17.50
N GLY A 308 -14.64 -4.24 -18.40
CA GLY A 308 -14.51 -3.05 -19.24
C GLY A 308 -14.43 -3.41 -20.73
N ASP A 309 -13.55 -2.75 -21.50
CA ASP A 309 -13.49 -2.89 -22.96
C ASP A 309 -12.06 -3.20 -23.44
N LEU A 310 -11.87 -4.28 -24.21
CA LEU A 310 -10.55 -4.63 -24.75
C LEU A 310 -10.05 -3.62 -25.78
N GLU A 311 -10.93 -2.82 -26.38
CA GLU A 311 -10.54 -1.70 -27.24
C GLU A 311 -9.76 -0.62 -26.47
N GLU A 312 -9.83 -0.59 -25.13
CA GLU A 312 -9.01 0.31 -24.31
C GLU A 312 -7.53 -0.09 -24.26
N LEU A 313 -7.18 -1.31 -24.67
CA LEU A 313 -5.79 -1.76 -24.77
C LEU A 313 -5.11 -1.30 -26.06
N ARG A 314 -5.88 -0.77 -27.02
CA ARG A 314 -5.35 -0.21 -28.26
C ARG A 314 -4.94 1.26 -28.04
N PRO A 315 -3.80 1.71 -28.61
CA PRO A 315 -3.39 3.10 -28.53
C PRO A 315 -4.49 4.05 -29.03
N ARG A 316 -4.94 4.99 -28.19
CA ARG A 316 -5.97 5.99 -28.56
C ARG A 316 -5.35 7.28 -29.12
N GLY A 317 -6.09 7.92 -30.03
CA GLY A 317 -5.75 9.22 -30.63
C GLY A 317 -4.67 9.18 -31.73
N PRO A 318 -4.42 10.30 -32.42
CA PRO A 318 -3.32 10.39 -33.39
C PRO A 318 -1.96 10.38 -32.69
N ALA A 319 -0.92 9.92 -33.40
CA ALA A 319 0.46 10.12 -32.94
C ALA A 319 0.69 11.62 -32.72
N ARG A 320 1.03 12.01 -31.49
CA ARG A 320 1.37 13.41 -31.21
C ARG A 320 2.68 13.70 -31.95
N PRO A 321 2.78 14.83 -32.69
CA PRO A 321 4.04 15.19 -33.32
C PRO A 321 5.13 15.23 -32.26
N PRO A 322 6.36 14.77 -32.57
CA PRO A 322 7.44 14.79 -31.61
C PRO A 322 7.57 16.21 -31.07
N ALA A 323 7.48 16.36 -29.75
CA ALA A 323 8.00 17.56 -29.11
C ALA A 323 9.49 17.67 -29.50
N SER A 324 10.00 18.90 -29.59
CA SER A 324 11.37 19.19 -30.00
C SER A 324 12.39 18.47 -29.10
N GLY A 325 12.79 17.24 -29.47
CA GLY A 325 13.81 16.47 -28.78
C GLY A 325 13.52 16.18 -27.29
N ALA A 326 14.46 15.48 -26.65
CA ALA A 326 14.50 15.41 -25.19
C ALA A 326 14.79 16.81 -24.59
N PRO A 327 14.38 17.07 -23.33
CA PRO A 327 14.66 18.32 -22.63
C PRO A 327 16.12 18.74 -22.74
N GLY A 328 16.34 20.01 -23.11
CA GLY A 328 17.67 20.56 -23.29
C GLY A 328 18.34 20.89 -21.95
N ASP A 329 19.64 21.18 -21.98
CA ASP A 329 20.37 21.62 -20.78
C ASP A 329 19.77 22.85 -20.09
N PRO A 330 19.21 23.87 -20.80
CA PRO A 330 18.52 24.98 -20.14
C PRO A 330 17.30 24.55 -19.33
N ASP A 331 16.48 23.64 -19.86
CA ASP A 331 15.27 23.13 -19.20
C ASP A 331 15.63 22.35 -17.93
N LEU A 332 16.70 21.55 -18.04
CA LEU A 332 17.21 20.75 -16.93
C LEU A 332 17.87 21.62 -15.84
N LEU A 333 18.56 22.70 -16.23
CA LEU A 333 19.13 23.65 -15.29
C LEU A 333 18.03 24.36 -14.50
N ASP A 334 16.96 24.79 -15.17
CA ASP A 334 15.81 25.42 -14.51
C ASP A 334 15.11 24.43 -13.57
N ALA A 335 14.84 23.20 -14.02
CA ALA A 335 14.29 22.14 -13.18
C ALA A 335 15.20 21.83 -11.98
N ALA A 336 16.53 21.82 -12.16
CA ALA A 336 17.49 21.60 -11.09
C ALA A 336 17.47 22.73 -10.05
N ALA A 337 17.41 24.00 -10.48
CA ALA A 337 17.30 25.15 -9.58
C ALA A 337 16.02 25.06 -8.72
N HIS A 338 14.87 24.77 -9.34
CA HIS A 338 13.61 24.55 -8.62
C HIS A 338 13.71 23.35 -7.68
N THR A 339 14.34 22.25 -8.11
CA THR A 339 14.56 21.05 -7.29
C THR A 339 15.35 21.38 -6.02
N ILE A 340 16.45 22.11 -6.15
CA ILE A 340 17.29 22.55 -5.02
C ILE A 340 16.47 23.38 -4.03
N LEU A 341 15.65 24.32 -4.50
CA LEU A 341 14.80 25.13 -3.61
C LEU A 341 13.85 24.27 -2.78
N GLY A 342 13.25 23.24 -3.36
CA GLY A 342 12.39 22.36 -2.56
C GLY A 342 13.11 21.32 -1.73
N LEU A 343 14.35 20.97 -2.07
CA LEU A 343 15.18 20.21 -1.13
C LEU A 343 15.48 21.08 0.11
N LEU A 344 15.78 22.36 -0.08
CA LEU A 344 15.98 23.30 1.04
C LEU A 344 14.72 23.45 1.89
N ASP A 345 13.54 23.57 1.26
CA ASP A 345 12.25 23.60 1.96
C ASP A 345 12.02 22.31 2.75
N ARG A 346 12.23 21.14 2.13
CA ARG A 346 12.07 19.85 2.80
C ARG A 346 13.05 19.68 3.97
N VAL A 347 14.29 20.14 3.82
CA VAL A 347 15.29 20.16 4.90
C VAL A 347 14.83 21.07 6.05
N SER A 348 14.23 22.22 5.74
CA SER A 348 13.66 23.11 6.77
C SER A 348 12.56 22.39 7.57
N VAL A 349 11.60 21.78 6.87
CA VAL A 349 10.50 21.02 7.50
C VAL A 349 11.04 19.87 8.35
N LEU A 350 11.98 19.07 7.83
CA LEU A 350 12.59 17.97 8.59
C LEU A 350 13.34 18.47 9.84
N THR A 351 13.96 19.65 9.77
CA THR A 351 14.67 20.25 10.92
C THR A 351 13.69 20.71 12.00
N GLU A 352 12.55 21.27 11.60
CA GLU A 352 11.46 21.63 12.51
C GLU A 352 10.86 20.38 13.19
N GLU A 353 10.51 19.36 12.40
CA GLU A 353 10.02 18.07 12.89
C GLU A 353 11.01 17.43 13.90
N LEU A 354 12.31 17.44 13.58
CA LEU A 354 13.33 16.93 14.49
C LEU A 354 13.41 17.75 15.79
N THR A 355 13.29 19.06 15.70
CA THR A 355 13.33 19.94 16.88
C THR A 355 12.12 19.69 17.79
N GLU A 356 10.94 19.52 17.20
CA GLU A 356 9.71 19.17 17.92
C GLU A 356 9.80 17.79 18.56
N LEU A 357 10.22 16.76 17.82
CA LEU A 357 10.41 15.42 18.37
C LEU A 357 11.45 15.40 19.50
N GLN A 358 12.51 16.21 19.40
CA GLN A 358 13.48 16.37 20.49
C GLN A 358 12.87 17.07 21.71
N ARG A 359 11.98 18.05 21.52
CA ARG A 359 11.22 18.71 22.59
C ARG A 359 10.28 17.71 23.28
N GLU A 360 9.47 16.98 22.51
CA GLU A 360 8.56 15.95 23.03
C GLU A 360 9.30 14.85 23.79
N ARG A 361 10.42 14.36 23.24
CA ARG A 361 11.28 13.38 23.92
C ARG A 361 11.78 13.95 25.26
N ARG A 362 12.20 15.22 25.30
CA ARG A 362 12.65 15.88 26.55
C ARG A 362 11.50 15.98 27.56
N GLU A 363 10.33 16.44 27.15
CA GLU A 363 9.14 16.53 28.01
C GLU A 363 8.71 15.17 28.56
N GLN A 364 8.74 14.11 27.73
CA GLN A 364 8.47 12.74 28.17
C GLN A 364 9.49 12.25 29.19
N HIS A 365 10.79 12.50 28.97
CA HIS A 365 11.84 12.16 29.94
C HIS A 365 11.69 12.96 31.24
N GLU A 366 11.44 14.27 31.16
CA GLU A 366 11.22 15.15 32.31
C GLU A 366 9.92 14.85 33.06
N THR A 367 8.92 14.24 32.45
CA THR A 367 7.69 13.83 33.15
C THR A 367 7.82 12.43 33.75
N ALA A 368 8.56 11.54 33.09
CA ALA A 368 8.82 10.18 33.54
C ALA A 368 9.82 10.13 34.71
N LEU A 369 10.89 10.93 34.67
CA LEU A 369 11.94 10.94 35.71
C LEU A 369 11.40 11.34 37.10
N PRO A 370 10.65 12.43 37.29
CA PRO A 370 10.09 12.81 38.59
C PRO A 370 9.08 11.77 39.10
N LYS A 371 8.28 11.15 38.23
CA LYS A 371 7.36 10.07 38.62
C LYS A 371 8.11 8.82 39.09
N LEU A 372 9.17 8.43 38.37
CA LEU A 372 10.02 7.30 38.74
C LEU A 372 10.85 7.59 39.99
N MET A 373 11.44 8.78 40.11
CA MET A 373 12.20 9.19 41.31
C MET A 373 11.30 9.33 42.54
N ALA A 374 10.10 9.90 42.42
CA ALA A 374 9.13 9.97 43.51
C ALA A 374 8.66 8.57 43.94
N ARG A 375 8.50 7.64 42.99
CA ARG A 375 8.22 6.23 43.27
C ARG A 375 9.38 5.56 44.02
N HIS A 376 10.59 5.68 43.50
CA HIS A 376 11.79 5.04 44.05
C HIS A 376 12.18 5.58 45.43
N LEU A 377 12.04 6.89 45.67
CA LEU A 377 12.27 7.52 46.99
C LEU A 377 11.19 7.15 48.00
N SER A 378 9.94 6.96 47.57
CA SER A 378 8.86 6.48 48.45
C SER A 378 9.05 5.02 48.88
N GLU A 379 9.58 4.17 47.99
CA GLU A 379 9.84 2.76 48.30
C GLU A 379 11.01 2.57 49.28
N ARG A 380 11.90 3.57 49.39
CA ARG A 380 13.08 3.54 50.29
C ARG A 380 12.92 4.32 51.59
N SER A 381 11.92 5.19 51.69
CA SER A 381 11.67 6.01 52.88
C SER A 381 10.19 6.01 53.24
N GLY A 382 9.84 5.33 54.34
CA GLY A 382 8.48 5.24 54.84
C GLY A 382 7.85 6.61 55.15
N ALA A 383 8.66 7.63 55.47
CA ALA A 383 8.19 8.99 55.67
C ALA A 383 7.74 9.67 54.37
N VAL A 384 8.48 9.45 53.27
CA VAL A 384 8.14 10.00 51.94
C VAL A 384 6.95 9.28 51.33
N TRP A 385 6.81 7.97 51.57
CA TRP A 385 5.60 7.21 51.22
C TRP A 385 4.35 7.76 51.91
N LYS A 386 4.40 8.01 53.22
CA LYS A 386 3.30 8.61 53.98
C LYS A 386 2.95 10.01 53.47
N MET A 387 3.95 10.83 53.11
CA MET A 387 3.69 12.14 52.49
C MET A 387 3.04 12.03 51.12
N ARG A 388 3.44 11.06 50.27
CA ARG A 388 2.84 10.84 48.95
C ARG A 388 1.38 10.40 49.06
N VAL A 389 1.08 9.47 49.98
CA VAL A 389 -0.29 9.02 50.28
C VAL A 389 -1.13 10.19 50.84
N GLY A 390 -0.56 10.98 51.75
CA GLY A 390 -1.23 12.18 52.29
C GLY A 390 -1.48 13.26 51.23
N TYR A 391 -0.53 13.53 50.34
CA TYR A 391 -0.69 14.45 49.21
C TYR A 391 -1.74 13.95 48.23
N TRP A 392 -1.76 12.65 47.94
CA TRP A 392 -2.77 12.04 47.08
C TRP A 392 -4.18 12.18 47.68
N HIS A 393 -4.37 11.86 48.97
CA HIS A 393 -5.64 12.08 49.66
C HIS A 393 -6.04 13.56 49.80
N LEU A 394 -5.08 14.48 49.86
CA LEU A 394 -5.34 15.93 49.86
C LEU A 394 -5.81 16.39 48.48
N VAL A 395 -5.15 15.93 47.41
CA VAL A 395 -5.53 16.23 46.02
C VAL A 395 -6.89 15.63 45.66
N GLU A 396 -7.21 14.42 46.13
CA GLU A 396 -8.55 13.82 45.97
C GLU A 396 -9.64 14.58 46.72
N ARG A 397 -9.37 15.00 47.97
CA ARG A 397 -10.29 15.87 48.73
C ARG A 397 -10.51 17.23 48.06
N LEU A 398 -9.46 17.84 47.52
CA LEU A 398 -9.57 19.10 46.75
C LEU A 398 -10.32 18.93 45.43
N LYS A 399 -10.38 17.71 44.89
CA LYS A 399 -11.18 17.34 43.71
C LYS A 399 -12.59 16.86 44.05
N GLY A 400 -13.00 16.90 45.32
CA GLY A 400 -14.33 16.52 45.77
C GLY A 400 -14.63 15.02 45.73
N ILE A 401 -13.59 14.17 45.71
CA ILE A 401 -13.73 12.71 45.75
C ILE A 401 -13.55 12.28 47.21
N GLU A 402 -14.62 11.80 47.85
CA GLU A 402 -14.57 11.32 49.23
C GLU A 402 -13.98 9.90 49.25
N PRO A 403 -12.93 9.62 50.04
CA PRO A 403 -12.37 8.27 50.12
C PRO A 403 -13.35 7.32 50.80
N PRO A 404 -13.42 6.04 50.39
CA PRO A 404 -14.31 5.07 50.99
C PRO A 404 -13.95 4.86 52.48
N PRO A 405 -14.95 4.65 53.37
CA PRO A 405 -14.69 4.38 54.78
C PRO A 405 -13.88 3.09 54.97
N GLU A 406 -12.98 3.10 55.94
CA GLU A 406 -12.18 1.92 56.30
C GLU A 406 -13.10 0.77 56.74
N PRO A 407 -12.86 -0.47 56.27
CA PRO A 407 -13.66 -1.62 56.70
C PRO A 407 -13.42 -1.92 58.18
N GLU A 408 -14.50 -2.09 58.95
CA GLU A 408 -14.43 -2.58 60.33
C GLU A 408 -13.86 -4.01 60.37
N PRO A 409 -13.08 -4.37 61.41
CA PRO A 409 -12.50 -5.70 61.52
C PRO A 409 -13.59 -6.75 61.77
N ALA A 410 -13.70 -7.72 60.86
CA ALA A 410 -14.57 -8.88 61.02
C ALA A 410 -14.08 -9.73 62.20
N ALA A 411 -15.00 -10.05 63.12
CA ALA A 411 -14.82 -11.07 64.15
C ALA A 411 -14.96 -12.46 63.51
N ASP A 412 -14.04 -13.36 63.85
CA ASP A 412 -14.15 -14.80 63.62
C ASP A 412 -15.41 -15.33 64.34
N ASP A 413 -16.25 -16.08 63.63
CA ASP A 413 -17.03 -17.16 64.23
C ASP A 413 -17.36 -18.21 63.14
N ASP A 414 -16.94 -19.43 63.45
CA ASP A 414 -17.31 -20.69 62.80
C ASP A 414 -18.79 -21.04 63.05
N ASP A 415 -19.26 -22.01 62.25
CA ASP A 415 -20.44 -22.88 62.43
C ASP A 415 -21.81 -22.48 61.80
N ASP A 416 -22.12 -23.34 60.81
CA ASP A 416 -23.37 -24.09 60.60
C ASP A 416 -24.67 -23.47 60.03
N GLU A 417 -25.17 -24.27 59.09
CA GLU A 417 -26.56 -24.49 58.68
C GLU A 417 -27.36 -23.45 57.86
N ALA A 418 -27.66 -23.91 56.64
CA ALA A 418 -29.00 -24.03 56.05
C ALA A 418 -29.71 -22.79 55.45
N ASP A 419 -30.11 -23.06 54.20
CA ASP A 419 -31.35 -22.67 53.54
C ASP A 419 -31.32 -21.53 52.50
N ALA A 420 -32.00 -21.81 51.41
CA ALA A 420 -32.03 -21.07 50.14
C ALA A 420 -33.18 -20.01 50.13
N PRO A 421 -33.70 -19.57 48.96
CA PRO A 421 -33.15 -18.55 48.06
C PRO A 421 -34.16 -17.40 47.81
N GLY A 422 -33.74 -16.32 47.13
CA GLY A 422 -34.66 -15.38 46.47
C GLY A 422 -34.16 -13.93 46.49
N ALA A 423 -33.69 -13.38 45.37
CA ALA A 423 -34.49 -12.76 44.30
C ALA A 423 -35.10 -11.40 44.69
N VAL A 424 -34.48 -10.30 44.22
CA VAL A 424 -35.13 -9.02 43.89
C VAL A 424 -34.25 -8.34 42.81
N LEU A 425 -34.61 -8.40 41.52
CA LEU A 425 -35.46 -7.44 40.78
C LEU A 425 -35.00 -5.97 40.82
N SER A 426 -34.36 -5.58 39.71
CA SER A 426 -34.71 -4.45 38.83
C SER A 426 -35.64 -3.35 39.38
N SER A 427 -35.18 -2.09 39.34
CA SER A 427 -35.53 -1.14 38.27
C SER A 427 -35.42 0.32 38.73
N ARG A 428 -34.90 1.17 37.81
CA ARG A 428 -35.36 2.54 37.45
C ARG A 428 -35.56 3.58 38.56
N ALA A 429 -35.45 4.87 38.33
CA ALA A 429 -34.89 5.76 37.32
C ALA A 429 -35.02 7.15 37.95
N SER A 430 -34.21 8.09 37.47
CA SER A 430 -34.34 9.55 37.52
C SER A 430 -35.51 10.18 38.29
N GLN A 431 -35.19 11.15 39.15
CA GLN A 431 -35.38 12.58 38.85
C GLN A 431 -34.97 13.43 40.07
N ARG A 432 -33.94 14.26 39.91
CA ARG A 432 -34.07 15.73 39.82
C ARG A 432 -32.80 16.32 39.23
#